data_AF-A0A251X3M5-F1
#
_entry.id   AF-A0A251X3M5-F1
#
_cell.length_a   1.000
_cell.length_b   1.000
_cell.length_c   1.000
_cell.angle_alpha   90.00
_cell.angle_beta   90.00
_cell.angle_gamma   90.00
#
_symmetry.space_group_name_H-M   'P 1'
#
loop_
_entity.id
_entity.type
_entity.pdbx_description
1 polymer ?
#
loop_
_entity_poly.entity_id
_entity_poly.type
_entity_poly.pdbx_seq_one_letter_code
_entity_poly.pdbx_strand_id
1 'polypeptide(L)'
;MTPVSTAISRAARSQFSSPEESVLHSYCADLSDWPACWEVTHDDDHYGQQILAELKPFMLSLIYNGVAEMQLQQHFANLRLLGSEMVRASHINPHLRQRAVGELIAEYVDEEGGPLCRELRSDSERDSFDSTCRLLHRYFKNTH
;
A
#
# COMPACT_ATOMS: atom_id res chain seq x y z
N MET A 1 31.01 -39.48 3.53
CA MET A 1 30.36 -38.47 4.39
C MET A 1 29.92 -37.33 3.50
N THR A 2 28.62 -37.14 3.32
CA THR A 2 27.95 -35.93 2.82
C THR A 2 26.80 -35.63 3.80
N PRO A 3 26.35 -34.39 3.95
CA PRO A 3 25.51 -33.71 2.96
C PRO A 3 26.06 -32.30 2.59
N VAL A 4 26.12 -31.91 1.32
CA VAL A 4 25.07 -31.16 0.58
C VAL A 4 24.33 -30.15 1.45
N SER A 5 24.69 -28.86 1.32
CA SER A 5 23.80 -27.76 1.73
C SER A 5 23.49 -26.90 0.51
N THR A 6 22.35 -27.23 -0.06
CA THR A 6 21.63 -26.61 -1.15
C THR A 6 21.50 -25.09 -0.97
N ALA A 7 21.91 -24.33 -1.99
CA ALA A 7 21.43 -22.98 -2.20
C ALA A 7 19.91 -23.06 -2.38
N ILE A 8 19.14 -22.55 -1.40
CA ILE A 8 17.70 -22.43 -1.55
C ILE A 8 17.46 -21.28 -2.53
N SER A 9 17.15 -21.68 -3.76
CA SER A 9 16.72 -20.82 -4.86
C SER A 9 15.60 -19.88 -4.44
N ARG A 10 15.71 -18.62 -4.88
CA ARG A 10 14.71 -17.53 -4.76
C ARG A 10 13.44 -17.77 -5.61
N ALA A 11 13.03 -19.04 -5.77
CA ALA A 11 12.06 -19.52 -6.75
C ALA A 11 11.03 -20.49 -6.14
N ALA A 12 10.57 -20.24 -4.90
CA ALA A 12 9.56 -21.07 -4.24
C ALA A 12 8.47 -20.25 -3.52
N ARG A 13 8.16 -19.03 -3.99
CA ARG A 13 7.01 -18.24 -3.49
C ARG A 13 5.84 -18.17 -4.49
N SER A 14 5.78 -19.13 -5.42
CA SER A 14 4.65 -19.28 -6.35
C SER A 14 4.06 -20.67 -6.18
N GLN A 15 3.05 -20.74 -5.33
CA GLN A 15 1.99 -21.74 -5.37
C GLN A 15 0.91 -21.24 -4.39
N PHE A 16 -0.24 -20.83 -4.94
CA PHE A 16 -1.42 -20.30 -4.25
C PHE A 16 -1.40 -18.80 -3.89
N SER A 17 -1.24 -17.93 -4.90
CA SER A 17 -1.84 -16.58 -4.81
C SER A 17 -3.37 -16.74 -4.85
N SER A 18 -4.10 -16.04 -3.98
CA SER A 18 -5.56 -16.06 -4.01
C SER A 18 -6.08 -15.45 -5.34
N PRO A 19 -7.32 -15.74 -5.76
CA PRO A 19 -7.91 -15.10 -6.95
C PRO A 19 -7.84 -13.57 -6.89
N GLU A 20 -8.02 -13.00 -5.70
CA GLU A 20 -7.93 -11.56 -5.45
C GLU A 20 -6.52 -11.01 -5.69
N GLU A 21 -5.48 -11.72 -5.24
CA GLU A 21 -4.08 -11.36 -5.53
C GLU A 21 -3.81 -11.38 -7.04
N SER A 22 -4.32 -12.39 -7.76
CA SER A 22 -4.18 -12.45 -9.22
C SER A 22 -4.88 -11.30 -9.93
N VAL A 23 -6.07 -10.89 -9.46
CA VAL A 23 -6.77 -9.71 -9.98
C VAL A 23 -5.98 -8.43 -9.71
N LEU A 24 -5.46 -8.25 -8.49
CA LEU A 24 -4.64 -7.09 -8.16
C LEU A 24 -3.40 -7.01 -9.06
N HIS A 25 -2.71 -8.13 -9.25
CA HIS A 25 -1.52 -8.20 -10.10
C HIS A 25 -1.80 -7.99 -11.60
N SER A 26 -3.03 -8.23 -12.09
CA SER A 26 -3.38 -7.90 -13.49
C SER A 26 -3.47 -6.39 -13.73
N TYR A 27 -3.73 -5.60 -12.69
CA TYR A 27 -3.77 -4.14 -12.76
C TYR A 27 -2.50 -3.47 -12.20
N CYS A 28 -1.78 -4.11 -11.27
CA CYS A 28 -0.57 -3.58 -10.65
C CYS A 28 0.47 -4.69 -10.53
N ALA A 29 1.28 -4.87 -11.59
CA ALA A 29 2.24 -5.97 -11.66
C ALA A 29 3.32 -5.89 -10.55
N ASP A 30 3.75 -4.68 -10.20
CA ASP A 30 4.80 -4.40 -9.20
C ASP A 30 4.26 -4.31 -7.76
N LEU A 31 3.00 -4.67 -7.50
CA LEU A 31 2.37 -4.52 -6.17
C LEU A 31 3.16 -5.19 -5.05
N SER A 32 3.74 -6.36 -5.32
CA SER A 32 4.55 -7.11 -4.35
C SER A 32 5.87 -6.41 -4.01
N ASP A 33 6.34 -5.50 -4.85
CA ASP A 33 7.59 -4.77 -4.67
C ASP A 33 7.39 -3.45 -3.90
N TRP A 34 6.13 -3.03 -3.66
CA TRP A 34 5.83 -1.76 -2.99
C TRP A 34 6.47 -1.63 -1.59
N PRO A 35 6.40 -2.62 -0.68
CA PRO A 35 7.02 -2.52 0.64
C PRO A 35 8.52 -2.25 0.56
N ALA A 36 9.23 -2.95 -0.33
CA ALA A 36 10.66 -2.75 -0.57
C ALA A 36 10.96 -1.37 -1.21
N CYS A 37 10.04 -0.81 -2.00
CA CYS A 37 10.19 0.54 -2.54
C CYS A 37 9.99 1.64 -1.50
N TRP A 38 9.26 1.38 -0.42
CA TRP A 38 9.07 2.32 0.69
C TRP A 38 10.16 2.22 1.75
N GLU A 39 10.93 1.12 1.72
CA GLU A 39 11.98 0.81 2.66
C GLU A 39 13.07 1.89 2.69
N VAL A 40 13.32 2.47 3.87
CA VAL A 40 14.48 3.35 4.12
C VAL A 40 15.55 2.56 4.89
N THR A 41 15.14 1.56 5.66
CA THR A 41 15.94 0.66 6.50
C THR A 41 15.34 -0.75 6.47
N HIS A 42 16.14 -1.79 6.76
CA HIS A 42 15.70 -3.18 6.60
C HIS A 42 14.45 -3.57 7.43
N ASP A 43 14.19 -2.85 8.53
CA ASP A 43 13.04 -3.08 9.42
C ASP A 43 11.70 -2.60 8.82
N ASP A 44 11.72 -1.87 7.70
CA ASP A 44 10.51 -1.28 7.12
C ASP A 44 9.73 -2.26 6.25
N ASP A 45 10.35 -3.34 5.76
CA ASP A 45 9.66 -4.34 4.93
C ASP A 45 8.43 -4.93 5.64
N HIS A 46 8.57 -5.29 6.93
CA HIS A 46 7.46 -5.84 7.70
C HIS A 46 6.31 -4.83 7.85
N TYR A 47 6.62 -3.58 8.17
CA TYR A 47 5.63 -2.53 8.34
C TYR A 47 4.97 -2.14 7.00
N GLY A 48 5.75 -2.09 5.92
CA GLY A 48 5.26 -1.90 4.56
C GLY A 48 4.32 -3.02 4.12
N GLN A 49 4.62 -4.28 4.46
CA GLN A 49 3.71 -5.40 4.18
C GLN A 49 2.38 -5.27 4.93
N GLN A 50 2.39 -4.78 6.18
CA GLN A 50 1.16 -4.52 6.93
C GLN A 50 0.33 -3.38 6.31
N ILE A 51 0.98 -2.29 5.88
CA ILE A 51 0.33 -1.20 5.11
C ILE A 51 -0.33 -1.77 3.86
N LEU A 52 0.44 -2.51 3.06
CA LEU A 52 -0.08 -3.05 1.81
C LEU A 52 -1.26 -4.01 2.04
N ALA A 53 -1.23 -4.83 3.10
CA ALA A 53 -2.32 -5.73 3.44
C ALA A 53 -3.64 -4.98 3.70
N GLU A 54 -3.61 -3.84 4.38
CA GLU A 54 -4.79 -3.00 4.63
C GLU A 54 -5.28 -2.27 3.36
N LEU A 55 -4.38 -1.95 2.42
CA LEU A 55 -4.74 -1.26 1.18
C LEU A 55 -5.36 -2.20 0.13
N LYS A 56 -4.98 -3.48 0.11
CA LYS A 56 -5.44 -4.46 -0.90
C LYS A 56 -6.96 -4.61 -0.98
N PRO A 57 -7.72 -4.76 0.13
CA PRO A 57 -9.18 -4.81 0.11
C PRO A 57 -9.83 -3.57 -0.53
N PHE A 58 -9.29 -2.38 -0.25
CA PHE A 58 -9.75 -1.14 -0.87
C PHE A 58 -9.46 -1.15 -2.39
N MET A 59 -8.26 -1.54 -2.80
CA MET A 59 -7.90 -1.64 -4.23
C MET A 59 -8.84 -2.59 -4.99
N LEU A 60 -9.17 -3.75 -4.42
CA LEU A 60 -10.15 -4.69 -4.97
C LEU A 60 -11.53 -4.06 -5.07
N SER A 61 -11.95 -3.27 -4.06
CA SER A 61 -13.24 -2.60 -4.10
C SER A 61 -13.35 -1.63 -5.27
N LEU A 62 -12.28 -0.90 -5.62
CA LEU A 62 -12.28 -0.01 -6.78
C LEU A 62 -12.45 -0.79 -8.08
N ILE A 63 -11.76 -1.93 -8.20
CA ILE A 63 -11.86 -2.82 -9.37
C ILE A 63 -13.28 -3.35 -9.52
N TYR A 64 -13.87 -3.90 -8.44
CA TYR A 64 -15.21 -4.48 -8.48
C TYR A 64 -16.33 -3.45 -8.65
N ASN A 65 -16.10 -2.20 -8.23
CA ASN A 65 -17.01 -1.09 -8.51
C ASN A 65 -16.91 -0.55 -9.94
N GLY A 66 -16.06 -1.14 -10.79
CA GLY A 66 -15.97 -0.79 -12.21
C GLY A 66 -15.32 0.56 -12.47
N VAL A 67 -14.42 1.02 -11.59
CA VAL A 67 -13.61 2.21 -11.84
C VAL A 67 -12.81 2.01 -13.12
N ALA A 68 -12.78 3.03 -13.99
CA ALA A 68 -12.08 2.94 -15.26
C ALA A 68 -10.58 2.68 -15.06
N GLU A 69 -9.95 1.89 -15.93
CA GLU A 69 -8.55 1.46 -15.79
C GLU A 69 -7.58 2.63 -15.59
N MET A 70 -7.71 3.70 -16.38
CA MET A 70 -6.90 4.91 -16.24
C MET A 70 -7.02 5.53 -14.84
N GLN A 71 -8.22 5.53 -14.24
CA GLN A 71 -8.46 6.04 -12.90
C GLN A 71 -7.93 5.09 -11.82
N LEU A 72 -8.05 3.76 -12.02
CA LEU A 72 -7.44 2.77 -11.14
C LEU A 72 -5.93 2.97 -11.03
N GLN A 73 -5.24 3.12 -12.17
CA GLN A 73 -3.79 3.37 -12.16
C GLN A 73 -3.42 4.63 -11.38
N GLN A 74 -4.21 5.71 -11.55
CA GLN A 74 -4.00 6.93 -10.79
C GLN A 74 -4.21 6.72 -9.28
N HIS A 75 -5.27 6.03 -8.88
CA HIS A 75 -5.51 5.71 -7.47
C HIS A 75 -4.40 4.84 -6.90
N PHE A 76 -3.91 3.84 -7.64
CA PHE A 76 -2.83 2.97 -7.18
C PHE A 76 -1.52 3.73 -7.03
N ALA A 77 -1.19 4.61 -7.96
CA ALA A 77 -0.04 5.50 -7.82
C ALA A 77 -0.15 6.38 -6.55
N ASN A 78 -1.33 6.94 -6.30
CA ASN A 78 -1.58 7.74 -5.08
C ASN A 78 -1.49 6.90 -3.80
N LEU A 79 -1.99 5.66 -3.79
CA LEU A 79 -1.86 4.74 -2.64
C LEU A 79 -0.40 4.36 -2.40
N ARG A 80 0.40 4.20 -3.45
CA ARG A 80 1.84 3.97 -3.34
C ARG A 80 2.55 5.15 -2.64
N LEU A 81 2.14 6.38 -2.93
CA LEU A 81 2.66 7.58 -2.25
C LEU A 81 2.18 7.65 -0.78
N LEU A 82 0.94 7.26 -0.51
CA LEU A 82 0.45 7.21 0.88
C LEU A 82 1.30 6.22 1.71
N GLY A 83 1.59 5.04 1.16
CA GLY A 83 2.46 4.06 1.81
C GLY A 83 3.86 4.59 2.11
N SER A 84 4.50 5.30 1.16
CA SER A 84 5.82 5.89 1.38
C SER A 84 5.80 6.92 2.51
N GLU A 85 4.75 7.75 2.57
CA GLU A 85 4.57 8.76 3.61
C GLU A 85 4.32 8.14 5.00
N MET A 86 3.55 7.06 5.08
CA MET A 86 3.33 6.32 6.33
C MET A 86 4.61 5.66 6.85
N VAL A 87 5.40 5.03 5.98
CA VAL A 87 6.70 4.45 6.36
C VAL A 87 7.63 5.55 6.86
N ARG A 88 7.73 6.67 6.13
CA ARG A 88 8.56 7.81 6.54
C ARG A 88 8.12 8.40 7.88
N ALA A 89 6.81 8.52 8.12
CA ALA A 89 6.30 8.99 9.40
C ALA A 89 6.69 8.05 10.55
N SER A 90 6.71 6.73 10.30
CA SER A 90 7.18 5.74 11.28
C SER A 90 8.68 5.86 11.60
N HIS A 91 9.52 6.33 10.67
CA HIS A 91 10.92 6.64 11.00
C HIS A 91 11.05 7.85 11.91
N ILE A 92 10.26 8.89 11.62
CA ILE A 92 10.27 10.12 12.41
C ILE A 92 9.71 9.85 13.81
N ASN A 93 8.68 9.01 13.91
CA ASN A 93 8.07 8.59 15.16
C ASN A 93 7.99 7.06 15.25
N PRO A 94 9.02 6.39 15.82
CA PRO A 94 9.08 4.94 15.91
C PRO A 94 7.92 4.28 16.67
N HIS A 95 7.21 5.01 17.54
CA HIS A 95 6.05 4.49 18.27
C HIS A 95 4.88 4.12 17.35
N LEU A 96 4.81 4.69 16.15
CA LEU A 96 3.74 4.36 15.19
C LEU A 96 3.79 2.89 14.78
N ARG A 97 4.97 2.26 14.74
CA ARG A 97 5.11 0.83 14.40
C ARG A 97 4.47 -0.13 15.40
N GLN A 98 4.13 0.37 16.58
CA GLN A 98 3.47 -0.42 17.63
C GLN A 98 1.94 -0.38 17.51
N ARG A 99 1.41 0.49 16.65
CA ARG A 99 -0.04 0.67 16.45
C ARG A 99 -0.53 -0.17 15.29
N ALA A 100 -1.82 -0.51 15.31
CA ALA A 100 -2.43 -1.20 14.18
C ALA A 100 -2.46 -0.26 12.96
N VAL A 101 -2.05 -0.78 11.80
CA VAL A 101 -1.98 0.01 10.57
C VAL A 101 -3.34 0.58 10.17
N GLY A 102 -4.43 -0.18 10.32
CA GLY A 102 -5.77 0.33 10.03
C GLY A 102 -6.15 1.57 10.85
N GLU A 103 -5.76 1.61 12.14
CA GLU A 103 -5.95 2.80 12.99
C GLU A 103 -5.14 3.99 12.50
N LEU A 104 -3.91 3.74 12.04
CA LEU A 104 -3.06 4.78 11.47
C LEU A 104 -3.62 5.30 10.15
N ILE A 105 -4.10 4.44 9.26
CA ILE A 105 -4.76 4.88 8.02
C ILE A 105 -5.94 5.81 8.37
N ALA A 106 -6.78 5.44 9.34
CA ALA A 106 -7.92 6.25 9.77
C ALA A 106 -7.53 7.59 10.43
N GLU A 107 -6.31 7.71 10.98
CA GLU A 107 -5.78 8.97 11.52
C GLU A 107 -5.15 9.86 10.44
N TYR A 108 -4.52 9.26 9.45
CA TYR A 108 -3.80 9.98 8.38
C TYR A 108 -4.71 10.43 7.24
N VAL A 109 -5.90 9.84 7.15
CA VAL A 109 -6.81 9.99 6.02
C VAL A 109 -8.18 10.34 6.55
N ASP A 110 -8.71 11.48 6.11
CA ASP A 110 -9.99 12.02 6.59
C ASP A 110 -10.88 12.54 5.44
N GLU A 111 -11.89 13.34 5.80
CA GLU A 111 -12.82 13.94 4.84
C GLU A 111 -12.20 15.07 4.01
N GLU A 112 -11.07 15.65 4.46
CA GLU A 112 -10.33 16.68 3.73
C GLU A 112 -9.35 16.05 2.74
N GLY A 113 -8.67 14.96 3.12
CA GLY A 113 -7.70 14.32 2.23
C GLY A 113 -6.75 13.36 2.94
N GLY A 114 -5.50 13.37 2.48
CA GLY A 114 -4.42 12.58 3.06
C GLY A 114 -3.36 13.43 3.73
N PRO A 115 -2.28 12.81 4.22
CA PRO A 115 -1.18 13.54 4.83
C PRO A 115 -0.43 14.40 3.82
N LEU A 116 0.34 15.36 4.32
CA LEU A 116 1.26 16.15 3.50
C LEU A 116 2.35 15.27 2.87
N CYS A 117 2.10 14.81 1.65
CA CYS A 117 3.08 14.14 0.81
C CYS A 117 4.09 15.13 0.20
N ARG A 118 5.39 14.92 0.41
CA ARG A 118 6.47 15.82 -0.09
C ARG A 118 6.80 15.62 -1.56
N GLU A 119 6.37 14.50 -2.12
CA GLU A 119 6.64 14.13 -3.51
C GLU A 119 5.73 14.89 -4.49
N LEU A 120 4.55 15.32 -4.04
CA LEU A 120 3.60 16.10 -4.85
C LEU A 120 4.08 17.54 -5.01
N ARG A 121 4.13 18.05 -6.25
CA ARG A 121 4.73 19.34 -6.63
C ARG A 121 3.73 20.36 -7.14
N SER A 122 2.48 19.95 -7.37
CA SER A 122 1.41 20.80 -7.87
C SER A 122 0.10 20.59 -7.12
N ASP A 123 -0.77 21.59 -7.18
CA ASP A 123 -2.11 21.50 -6.60
C ASP A 123 -2.94 20.39 -7.28
N SER A 124 -2.77 20.17 -8.58
CA SER A 124 -3.47 19.10 -9.29
C SER A 124 -3.07 17.70 -8.81
N GLU A 125 -1.78 17.49 -8.53
CA GLU A 125 -1.28 16.24 -7.95
C GLU A 125 -1.81 16.07 -6.52
N ARG A 126 -1.82 17.15 -5.72
CA ARG A 126 -2.41 17.18 -4.38
C ARG A 126 -3.89 16.80 -4.40
N ASP A 127 -4.67 17.43 -5.27
CA ASP A 127 -6.11 17.20 -5.41
C ASP A 127 -6.41 15.75 -5.81
N SER A 128 -5.60 15.17 -6.69
CA SER A 128 -5.69 13.76 -7.10
C SER A 128 -5.41 12.81 -5.92
N PHE A 129 -4.34 13.09 -5.18
CA PHE A 129 -3.97 12.33 -3.99
C PHE A 129 -5.05 12.41 -2.91
N ASP A 130 -5.52 13.61 -2.58
CA ASP A 130 -6.55 13.83 -1.56
C ASP A 130 -7.89 13.22 -1.99
N SER A 131 -8.22 13.23 -3.28
CA SER A 131 -9.41 12.52 -3.80
C SER A 131 -9.33 11.01 -3.56
N THR A 132 -8.14 10.43 -3.71
CA THR A 132 -7.92 8.99 -3.42
C THR A 132 -8.01 8.71 -1.92
N CYS A 133 -7.44 9.60 -1.11
CA CYS A 133 -7.51 9.51 0.35
C CYS A 133 -8.96 9.61 0.86
N ARG A 134 -9.77 10.55 0.36
CA ARG A 134 -11.20 10.63 0.71
C ARG A 134 -12.00 9.39 0.31
N LEU A 135 -11.63 8.71 -0.79
CA LEU A 135 -12.22 7.42 -1.15
C LEU A 135 -11.83 6.33 -0.14
N LEU A 136 -10.55 6.27 0.23
CA LEU A 136 -10.04 5.35 1.23
C LEU A 136 -10.71 5.55 2.60
N HIS A 137 -10.80 6.79 3.09
CA HIS A 137 -11.49 7.12 4.34
C HIS A 137 -12.96 6.66 4.31
N ARG A 138 -13.67 6.92 3.21
CA ARG A 138 -15.06 6.45 3.05
C ARG A 138 -15.17 4.92 3.04
N TYR A 139 -14.20 4.24 2.43
CA TYR A 139 -14.14 2.78 2.46
C TYR A 139 -13.99 2.29 3.90
N PHE A 140 -12.99 2.80 4.63
CA PHE A 140 -12.72 2.39 6.02
C PHE A 140 -13.90 2.68 6.96
N LYS A 141 -14.57 3.83 6.83
CA LYS A 141 -15.80 4.15 7.61
C LYS A 141 -16.97 3.20 7.37
N ASN A 142 -17.01 2.50 6.23
CA ASN A 142 -18.10 1.60 5.85
C ASN A 142 -17.77 0.12 6.11
N THR A 143 -16.52 -0.21 6.40
CA THR A 143 -16.05 -1.59 6.60
C THR A 143 -15.55 -1.88 8.01
N HIS A 144 -15.33 -0.84 8.83
CA HIS A 144 -14.93 -0.91 10.24
C HIS A 144 -15.83 -0.03 11.10
#